data_AF-A0A8H5D2E6-F1
#
_entry.id   AF-A0A8H5D2E6-F1
#
_cell.length_a   1.000
_cell.length_b   1.000
_cell.length_c   1.000
_cell.angle_alpha   90.00
_cell.angle_beta   90.00
_cell.angle_gamma   90.00
#
_symmetry.space_group_name_H-M   'P 1'
#
loop_
_entity.id
_entity.type
_entity.pdbx_description
1 polymer ?
#
loop_
_entity_poly.entity_id
_entity_poly.type
_entity_poly.pdbx_seq_one_letter_code
_entity_poly.pdbx_strand_id
1 'polypeptide(L)'
;MSEIATIQKQLKIKSGSAQRYEKEVGLYQKEVHDLQKKLDKFVSDGADSEDWDIKNTKRMMEESNKMILDTKTRLGKVNGELSDLVKQVEGKPGVADTEEFKNAQQILKKAESSPS
;
A
#
# COMPACT_ATOMS: atom_id res chain seq x y z
N MET A 1 12.97 -22.20 19.07
CA MET A 1 13.41 -21.60 17.78
C MET A 1 14.57 -20.68 18.04
N SER A 2 15.56 -20.58 17.15
CA SER A 2 16.64 -19.60 17.30
C SER A 2 16.11 -18.18 17.08
N GLU A 3 16.79 -17.20 17.67
CA GLU A 3 16.49 -15.77 17.49
C GLU A 3 16.55 -15.38 16.01
N ILE A 4 17.58 -15.87 15.29
CA ILE A 4 17.78 -15.66 13.84
C ILE A 4 16.56 -16.14 13.04
N ALA A 5 16.06 -17.34 13.30
CA ALA A 5 14.88 -17.88 12.60
C ALA A 5 13.62 -17.05 12.87
N THR A 6 13.51 -16.49 14.08
CA THR A 6 12.38 -15.62 14.45
C THR A 6 12.44 -14.30 13.70
N ILE A 7 13.64 -13.71 13.59
CA ILE A 7 13.88 -12.48 12.82
C ILE A 7 13.58 -12.68 11.33
N GLN A 8 14.09 -13.75 10.71
CA GLN A 8 13.81 -14.06 9.30
C GLN A 8 12.30 -14.19 9.03
N LYS A 9 11.59 -14.88 9.93
CA LYS A 9 10.12 -14.99 9.86
C LYS A 9 9.45 -13.62 9.94
N GLN A 10 9.89 -12.74 10.83
CA GLN A 10 9.34 -11.38 10.94
C GLN A 10 9.63 -10.53 9.69
N LEU A 11 10.85 -10.59 9.15
CA LEU A 11 11.21 -9.92 7.89
C LEU A 11 10.28 -10.36 6.75
N LYS A 12 10.05 -11.67 6.62
CA LYS A 12 9.14 -12.23 5.60
C LYS A 12 7.70 -11.75 5.78
N ILE A 13 7.16 -11.79 7.00
CA ILE A 13 5.77 -11.39 7.30
C ILE A 13 5.56 -9.89 7.02
N LYS A 14 6.47 -9.04 7.50
CA LYS A 14 6.36 -7.59 7.33
C LYS A 14 6.55 -7.19 5.86
N SER A 15 7.52 -7.79 5.17
CA SER A 15 7.70 -7.63 3.72
C SER A 15 6.44 -7.98 2.93
N GLY A 16 5.84 -9.15 3.19
CA GLY A 16 4.61 -9.57 2.52
C GLY A 16 3.42 -8.66 2.83
N SER A 17 3.35 -8.11 4.03
CA SER A 17 2.30 -7.15 4.41
C SER A 17 2.47 -5.81 3.69
N ALA A 18 3.70 -5.29 3.60
CA ALA A 18 3.99 -4.07 2.85
C ALA A 18 3.59 -4.20 1.37
N GLN A 19 4.03 -5.27 0.71
CA GLN A 19 3.69 -5.53 -0.70
C GLN A 19 2.18 -5.70 -0.93
N ARG A 20 1.45 -6.31 0.02
CA ARG A 20 -0.01 -6.43 -0.08
C ARG A 20 -0.68 -5.07 0.02
N TYR A 21 -0.33 -4.26 1.01
CA TYR A 21 -0.91 -2.93 1.18
C TYR A 21 -0.58 -2.00 0.02
N GLU A 22 0.63 -2.09 -0.55
CA GLU A 22 0.99 -1.34 -1.77
C GLU A 22 0.07 -1.70 -2.96
N LYS A 23 -0.20 -2.99 -3.17
CA LYS A 23 -1.15 -3.44 -4.20
C LYS A 23 -2.58 -2.98 -3.93
N GLU A 24 -3.02 -3.03 -2.68
CA GLU A 24 -4.36 -2.56 -2.27
C GLU A 24 -4.51 -1.05 -2.54
N VAL A 25 -3.50 -0.23 -2.20
CA VAL A 25 -3.49 1.20 -2.53
C VAL A 25 -3.65 1.41 -4.03
N GLY A 26 -2.88 0.69 -4.85
CA GLY A 26 -2.98 0.79 -6.31
C GLY A 26 -4.34 0.37 -6.86
N LEU A 27 -4.97 -0.65 -6.27
CA LEU A 27 -6.31 -1.10 -6.64
C LEU A 27 -7.36 0.00 -6.39
N TYR A 28 -7.37 0.60 -5.19
CA TYR A 28 -8.31 1.65 -4.86
C TYR A 28 -8.06 2.94 -5.64
N GLN A 29 -6.80 3.28 -5.93
CA GLN A 29 -6.46 4.41 -6.82
C GLN A 29 -7.01 4.21 -8.23
N LYS A 30 -6.92 2.98 -8.77
CA LYS A 30 -7.50 2.63 -10.06
C LYS A 30 -9.02 2.76 -10.03
N GLU A 31 -9.67 2.30 -8.96
CA GLU A 31 -11.12 2.44 -8.79
C GLU A 31 -11.56 3.91 -8.79
N VAL A 32 -10.89 4.79 -8.04
CA VAL A 32 -11.16 6.24 -8.06
C VAL A 32 -11.05 6.80 -9.47
N HIS A 33 -10.02 6.43 -10.22
CA HIS A 33 -9.82 6.88 -11.58
C HIS A 33 -10.92 6.37 -12.55
N ASP A 34 -11.33 5.11 -12.43
CA ASP A 34 -12.39 4.54 -13.27
C ASP A 34 -13.76 5.16 -12.93
N LEU A 35 -14.01 5.47 -11.66
CA LEU A 35 -15.20 6.21 -11.23
C LEU A 35 -15.18 7.68 -11.70
N GLN A 36 -14.02 8.35 -11.69
CA GLN A 36 -13.88 9.69 -12.25
C GLN A 36 -14.23 9.70 -13.75
N LYS A 37 -13.71 8.74 -14.52
CA LYS A 37 -14.06 8.60 -15.95
C LYS A 37 -15.55 8.39 -16.16
N LYS A 38 -16.19 7.60 -15.29
CA LYS A 38 -17.64 7.39 -15.34
C LYS A 38 -18.40 8.69 -15.06
N LEU A 39 -17.96 9.47 -14.07
CA LEU A 39 -18.54 10.76 -13.74
C LEU A 39 -18.39 11.78 -14.88
N ASP A 40 -17.21 11.85 -15.49
CA ASP A 40 -16.94 12.74 -16.63
C ASP A 40 -17.86 12.42 -17.81
N LYS A 41 -18.13 11.12 -18.05
CA LYS A 41 -19.09 10.69 -19.07
C LYS A 41 -20.52 11.13 -18.76
N PHE A 42 -20.99 11.02 -17.52
CA PHE A 42 -22.32 11.51 -17.16
C PHE A 42 -22.46 13.02 -17.42
N VAL A 43 -21.41 13.79 -17.10
CA VAL A 43 -21.39 15.23 -17.37
C VAL A 43 -21.39 15.51 -18.88
N SER A 44 -20.64 14.76 -19.70
CA SER A 44 -20.65 14.95 -21.15
C SER A 44 -21.98 14.59 -21.81
N ASP A 45 -22.67 13.59 -21.26
CA ASP A 45 -23.97 13.13 -21.75
C ASP A 45 -25.13 14.06 -21.31
N GLY A 46 -24.82 15.14 -20.58
CA GLY A 46 -25.79 16.15 -20.16
C GLY A 46 -26.68 15.71 -19.00
N ALA A 47 -26.25 14.71 -18.21
CA ALA A 47 -26.99 14.26 -17.04
C ALA A 47 -27.11 15.38 -15.99
N ASP A 48 -28.28 15.49 -15.36
CA ASP A 48 -28.52 16.45 -14.29
C ASP A 48 -27.63 16.14 -13.08
N SER A 49 -27.03 17.16 -12.48
CA SER A 49 -26.27 17.05 -11.23
C SER A 49 -27.04 16.37 -10.08
N GLU A 50 -28.38 16.42 -10.11
CA GLU A 50 -29.24 15.79 -9.12
C GLU A 50 -29.52 14.31 -9.40
N ASP A 51 -29.05 13.80 -10.54
CA ASP A 51 -29.21 12.42 -10.97
C ASP A 51 -28.60 11.45 -9.94
N TRP A 52 -29.33 10.36 -9.70
CA TRP A 52 -28.96 9.37 -8.72
C TRP A 52 -27.62 8.71 -9.05
N ASP A 53 -27.32 8.44 -10.32
CA ASP A 53 -26.08 7.82 -10.76
C ASP A 53 -24.87 8.72 -10.51
N ILE A 54 -25.01 10.04 -10.71
CA ILE A 54 -23.96 11.02 -10.39
C ILE A 54 -23.69 11.03 -8.89
N LYS A 55 -24.75 11.15 -8.07
CA LYS A 55 -24.62 11.17 -6.61
C LYS A 55 -24.03 9.87 -6.06
N ASN A 56 -24.45 8.73 -6.59
CA ASN A 56 -23.94 7.43 -6.18
C ASN A 56 -22.46 7.26 -6.57
N THR A 57 -22.08 7.66 -7.79
CA THR A 57 -20.68 7.59 -8.25
C THR A 57 -19.77 8.46 -7.38
N LYS A 58 -20.20 9.68 -7.02
CA LYS A 58 -19.46 10.55 -6.08
C LYS A 58 -19.28 9.90 -4.70
N ARG A 59 -20.33 9.30 -4.14
CA ARG A 59 -20.24 8.58 -2.86
C ARG A 59 -19.26 7.40 -2.92
N MET A 60 -19.30 6.62 -3.99
CA MET A 60 -18.34 5.52 -4.19
C MET A 60 -16.91 6.04 -4.27
N MET A 61 -16.67 7.16 -4.97
CA MET A 61 -15.34 7.78 -5.00
C MET A 61 -14.87 8.23 -3.62
N GLU A 62 -15.75 8.82 -2.82
CA GLU A 62 -15.44 9.21 -1.43
C GLU A 62 -15.03 8.00 -0.60
N GLU A 63 -15.77 6.89 -0.69
CA GLU A 63 -15.43 5.64 0.02
C GLU A 63 -14.09 5.04 -0.47
N SER A 64 -13.85 4.95 -1.77
CA SER A 64 -12.57 4.47 -2.30
C SER A 64 -11.40 5.37 -1.86
N ASN A 65 -11.59 6.69 -1.79
CA ASN A 65 -10.58 7.60 -1.26
C ASN A 65 -10.29 7.38 0.24
N LYS A 66 -11.33 7.11 1.05
CA LYS A 66 -11.13 6.72 2.46
C LYS A 66 -10.32 5.44 2.58
N MET A 67 -10.58 4.46 1.72
CA MET A 67 -9.82 3.21 1.68
C MET A 67 -8.35 3.44 1.29
N ILE A 68 -8.07 4.32 0.32
CA ILE A 68 -6.70 4.71 -0.02
C ILE A 68 -5.98 5.27 1.21
N LEU A 69 -6.62 6.17 1.97
CA LEU A 69 -6.02 6.81 3.14
C LEU A 69 -5.74 5.80 4.28
N ASP A 70 -6.71 4.94 4.60
CA ASP A 70 -6.54 3.90 5.62
C ASP A 70 -5.42 2.92 5.22
N THR A 71 -5.45 2.40 4.00
CA THR A 71 -4.43 1.45 3.53
C THR A 71 -3.04 2.10 3.44
N LYS A 72 -2.92 3.36 3.00
CA LYS A 72 -1.65 4.11 3.05
C LYS A 72 -1.13 4.28 4.48
N THR A 73 -2.00 4.54 5.44
CA THR A 73 -1.63 4.64 6.86
C THR A 73 -1.07 3.31 7.37
N ARG A 74 -1.73 2.20 7.05
CA ARG A 74 -1.28 0.85 7.42
C ARG A 74 0.03 0.47 6.73
N LEU A 75 0.18 0.82 5.45
CA LEU A 75 1.40 0.65 4.68
C LEU A 75 2.57 1.40 5.34
N GLY A 76 2.38 2.69 5.66
CA GLY A 76 3.39 3.52 6.32
C GLY A 76 3.83 2.92 7.66
N LYS A 77 2.89 2.45 8.47
CA LYS A 77 3.19 1.75 9.73
C LYS A 77 4.04 0.49 9.50
N VAL A 78 3.64 -0.39 8.59
CA VAL A 78 4.39 -1.62 8.30
C VAL A 78 5.76 -1.33 7.71
N ASN A 79 5.90 -0.32 6.86
CA ASN A 79 7.19 0.12 6.33
C ASN A 79 8.11 0.65 7.44
N GLY A 80 7.57 1.42 8.40
CA GLY A 80 8.31 1.84 9.59
C GLY A 80 8.81 0.65 10.41
N GLU A 81 7.91 -0.28 10.76
CA GLU A 81 8.27 -1.49 11.50
C GLU A 81 9.28 -2.39 10.75
N LEU A 82 9.19 -2.47 9.43
CA LEU A 82 10.13 -3.21 8.59
C LEU A 82 11.50 -2.52 8.56
N SER A 83 11.53 -1.19 8.42
CA SER A 83 12.74 -0.36 8.49
C SER A 83 13.46 -0.54 9.82
N ASP A 84 12.73 -0.47 10.94
CA ASP A 84 13.31 -0.64 12.27
C ASP A 84 13.91 -2.03 12.45
N LEU A 85 13.22 -3.06 11.97
CA LEU A 85 13.71 -4.44 12.01
C LEU A 85 14.96 -4.62 11.13
N VAL A 86 15.01 -4.03 9.94
CA VAL A 86 16.19 -4.05 9.06
C VAL A 86 17.38 -3.38 9.76
N LYS A 87 17.19 -2.18 10.32
CA LYS A 87 18.26 -1.46 11.06
C LYS A 87 18.76 -2.24 12.27
N GLN A 88 17.86 -2.93 12.99
CA GLN A 88 18.23 -3.74 14.16
C GLN A 88 19.16 -4.92 13.82
N VAL A 89 19.11 -5.41 12.58
CA VAL A 89 19.81 -6.64 12.16
C VAL A 89 20.87 -6.40 11.10
N GLU A 90 20.99 -5.17 10.62
CA GLU A 90 22.08 -4.73 9.75
C GLU A 90 23.43 -4.99 10.42
N GLY A 91 24.34 -5.64 9.70
CA GLY A 91 25.66 -6.03 10.22
C GLY A 91 25.67 -7.23 11.17
N LYS A 92 24.51 -7.82 11.52
CA LYS A 92 24.47 -9.07 12.31
C LYS A 92 24.79 -10.28 11.43
N PRO A 93 25.84 -11.07 11.77
CA PRO A 93 26.18 -12.27 11.02
C PRO A 93 25.00 -13.24 10.93
N GLY A 94 24.78 -13.80 9.75
CA GLY A 94 23.75 -14.83 9.51
C GLY A 94 22.36 -14.30 9.14
N VAL A 95 22.00 -13.06 9.48
CA VAL A 95 20.72 -12.44 9.02
C VAL A 95 20.96 -11.51 7.83
N ALA A 96 22.03 -10.71 7.86
CA ALA A 96 22.29 -9.71 6.81
C ALA A 96 22.51 -10.33 5.41
N ASP A 97 22.92 -11.59 5.34
CA ASP A 97 23.18 -12.28 4.08
C ASP A 97 21.94 -13.00 3.50
N THR A 98 20.83 -13.04 4.25
CA THR A 98 19.66 -13.84 3.88
C THR A 98 18.82 -13.15 2.81
N GLU A 99 18.05 -13.95 2.07
CA GLU A 99 17.12 -13.44 1.06
C GLU A 99 16.02 -12.58 1.67
N GLU A 100 15.55 -12.91 2.89
CA GLU A 100 14.54 -12.12 3.58
C GLU A 100 15.02 -10.71 3.89
N PHE A 101 16.28 -10.56 4.31
CA PHE A 101 16.88 -9.25 4.59
C PHE A 101 17.04 -8.43 3.30
N LYS A 102 17.62 -9.02 2.26
CA LYS A 102 17.80 -8.36 0.95
C LYS A 102 16.46 -7.94 0.32
N ASN A 103 15.44 -8.79 0.43
CA ASN A 103 14.10 -8.49 -0.05
C ASN A 103 13.45 -7.35 0.75
N ALA A 104 13.59 -7.35 2.08
CA ALA A 104 13.12 -6.27 2.93
C ALA A 104 13.75 -4.92 2.54
N GLN A 105 15.07 -4.89 2.31
CA GLN A 105 15.77 -3.69 1.83
C GLN A 105 15.26 -3.22 0.46
N GLN A 106 15.03 -4.13 -0.49
CA GLN A 106 14.48 -3.76 -1.79
C GLN A 106 13.07 -3.16 -1.68
N ILE A 107 12.21 -3.72 -0.82
CA ILE A 107 10.86 -3.21 -0.59
C ILE A 107 10.91 -1.79 -0.01
N LEU A 108 11.75 -1.55 1.01
CA LEU A 108 11.90 -0.22 1.60
C LEU A 108 12.44 0.79 0.59
N LYS A 109 13.44 0.42 -0.21
CA LYS A 109 13.98 1.29 -1.27
C LYS A 109 12.92 1.68 -2.30
N LYS A 110 12.04 0.75 -2.68
CA LYS A 110 10.91 1.04 -3.58
C LYS A 110 9.92 2.00 -2.91
N ALA A 111 9.62 1.79 -1.62
CA ALA A 111 8.73 2.68 -0.88
C ALA A 111 9.27 4.12 -0.76
N GLU A 112 10.59 4.30 -0.63
CA GLU A 112 11.24 5.63 -0.62
C GLU A 112 11.25 6.31 -2.00
N SER A 113 11.25 5.51 -3.07
CA SER A 113 11.31 6.00 -4.46
C SER A 113 9.93 6.32 -5.05
N SER A 114 8.87 5.80 -4.44
CA SER A 114 7.48 6.06 -4.85
C SER A 114 6.96 7.31 -4.13
N PRO A 115 6.70 8.43 -4.83
CA PRO A 115 6.09 9.60 -4.19
C PRO A 115 4.71 9.24 -3.63
N SER A 116 4.47 9.64 -2.37
CA SER A 116 3.22 9.43 -1.63
C SER A 116 2.04 10.14 -2.26
#